data_AF-A0A529HDS3-F1
#
_entry.id   AF-A0A529HDS3-F1
#
_cell.length_a   1.000
_cell.length_b   1.000
_cell.length_c   1.000
_cell.angle_alpha   90.00
_cell.angle_beta   90.00
_cell.angle_gamma   90.00
#
_symmetry.space_group_name_H-M   'P 1'
#
loop_
_entity.id
_entity.type
_entity.pdbx_description
1 polymer ?
#
loop_
_entity_poly.entity_id
_entity_poly.type
_entity_poly.pdbx_seq_one_letter_code
_entity_poly.pdbx_strand_id
1 'polypeptide(L)'
;IYELIAKNQQFHFIIYRASGSDVLFQLIETLWLRFGPYMRLLSNHVAPLMRAGTMEPSGRHVAIIAALKDKDFARARDEVVADITATQMTLRAICPDVPEPKTVDFTGFGKAS
;
A
#
# COMPACT_ATOMS: atom_id res chain seq x y z
N ILE A 1 15.00 -9.14 2.85
CA ILE A 1 13.77 -8.69 3.54
C ILE A 1 13.79 -7.18 3.75
N TYR A 2 14.76 -6.60 4.48
CA TYR A 2 14.82 -5.13 4.67
C TYR A 2 14.88 -4.34 3.36
N GLU A 3 15.67 -4.80 2.40
CA GLU A 3 15.76 -4.19 1.08
C GLU A 3 14.42 -4.22 0.32
N LEU A 4 13.65 -5.31 0.46
CA LEU A 4 12.33 -5.45 -0.17
C LEU A 4 11.35 -4.39 0.35
N ILE A 5 11.26 -4.24 1.68
CA ILE A 5 10.40 -3.24 2.32
C ILE A 5 10.83 -1.83 1.93
N ALA A 6 12.14 -1.56 1.92
CA ALA A 6 12.67 -0.26 1.53
C ALA A 6 12.34 0.08 0.07
N LYS A 7 12.45 -0.88 -0.85
CA LYS A 7 12.08 -0.68 -2.26
C LYS A 7 10.58 -0.50 -2.46
N ASN A 8 9.75 -1.26 -1.74
CA ASN A 8 8.31 -1.06 -1.73
C ASN A 8 7.95 0.36 -1.27
N GLN A 9 8.49 0.79 -0.12
CA GLN A 9 8.29 2.14 0.39
C GLN A 9 8.72 3.18 -0.63
N GLN A 10 9.93 3.06 -1.17
CA GLN A 10 10.49 4.01 -2.13
C GLN A 10 9.58 4.15 -3.35
N PHE A 11 9.10 3.03 -3.90
CA PHE A 11 8.19 3.01 -5.05
C PHE A 11 6.92 3.82 -4.79
N HIS A 12 6.18 3.49 -3.72
CA HIS A 12 4.92 4.19 -3.41
C HIS A 12 5.14 5.66 -3.04
N PHE A 13 6.20 5.97 -2.27
CA PHE A 13 6.47 7.33 -1.82
C PHE A 13 6.87 8.27 -2.97
N ILE A 14 7.50 7.74 -4.05
CA ILE A 14 7.72 8.51 -5.27
C ILE A 14 6.38 8.94 -5.89
N ILE A 15 5.41 8.02 -5.95
CA ILE A 15 4.07 8.30 -6.50
C ILE A 15 3.33 9.31 -5.61
N TYR A 16 3.34 9.12 -4.30
CA TYR A 16 2.64 10.02 -3.38
C TYR A 16 3.21 11.44 -3.38
N ARG A 17 4.55 11.58 -3.50
CA ARG A 17 5.19 12.90 -3.61
C ARG A 17 4.79 13.62 -4.90
N ALA A 18 4.50 12.89 -5.98
CA ALA A 18 4.04 13.48 -7.23
C ALA A 18 2.63 14.10 -7.14
N SER A 19 1.88 13.87 -6.05
CA SER A 19 0.59 14.54 -5.80
C SER A 19 0.72 16.04 -5.52
N GLY A 20 1.90 16.51 -5.11
CA GLY A 20 2.13 17.90 -4.71
C GLY A 20 1.45 18.33 -3.40
N SER A 21 0.85 17.40 -2.66
CA SER A 21 0.17 17.70 -1.39
C SER A 21 1.04 17.32 -0.20
N ASP A 22 1.58 18.35 0.48
CA ASP A 22 2.40 18.16 1.68
C ASP A 22 1.60 17.52 2.83
N VAL A 23 0.32 17.88 2.97
CA VAL A 23 -0.58 17.31 3.99
C VAL A 23 -0.80 15.82 3.74
N LEU A 24 -1.10 15.42 2.50
CA LEU A 24 -1.30 14.02 2.15
C LEU A 24 -0.01 13.21 2.39
N PHE A 25 1.13 13.75 1.99
CA PHE A 25 2.42 13.08 2.17
C PHE A 25 2.73 12.84 3.65
N GLN A 26 2.55 13.84 4.52
CA GLN A 26 2.77 13.71 5.97
C GLN A 26 1.83 12.68 6.62
N LEU A 27 0.56 12.64 6.20
CA LEU A 27 -0.40 11.65 6.68
C LEU A 27 0.03 10.23 6.29
N ILE A 28 0.42 10.02 5.04
CA ILE A 28 0.88 8.71 4.54
C ILE A 28 2.16 8.27 5.26
N GLU A 29 3.12 9.17 5.48
CA GLU A 29 4.35 8.87 6.20
C GLU A 29 4.06 8.41 7.64
N THR A 30 3.16 9.12 8.33
CA THR A 30 2.71 8.73 9.67
C THR A 30 2.06 7.35 9.68
N LEU A 31 1.18 7.08 8.72
CA LEU A 31 0.52 5.77 8.58
C LEU A 31 1.54 4.66 8.31
N TRP A 32 2.52 4.91 7.44
CA TRP A 32 3.58 3.96 7.13
C TRP A 32 4.41 3.59 8.37
N LEU A 33 4.81 4.57 9.19
CA LEU A 33 5.55 4.32 10.43
C LEU A 33 4.76 3.45 11.41
N ARG A 34 3.45 3.71 11.56
CA ARG A 34 2.57 2.89 12.39
C ARG A 34 2.41 1.47 11.83
N PHE A 35 2.50 1.31 10.51
CA PHE A 35 2.39 0.02 9.83
C PHE A 35 3.71 -0.78 9.80
N GLY A 36 4.84 -0.18 10.15
CA GLY A 36 6.18 -0.78 10.12
C GLY A 36 6.30 -2.17 10.78
N PRO A 37 5.76 -2.41 12.00
CA PRO A 37 5.78 -3.72 12.63
C PRO A 37 5.08 -4.81 11.80
N TYR A 38 3.99 -4.45 11.12
CA TYR A 38 3.24 -5.38 10.26
C TYR A 38 3.97 -5.67 8.95
N MET A 39 4.69 -4.71 8.38
CA MET A 39 5.52 -4.95 7.19
C MET A 39 6.64 -5.95 7.47
N ARG A 40 7.19 -5.95 8.68
CA ARG A 40 8.16 -6.95 9.12
C ARG A 40 7.55 -8.34 9.22
N LEU A 41 6.35 -8.45 9.81
CA LEU A 41 5.61 -9.72 9.88
C LEU A 41 5.29 -10.27 8.49
N LEU A 42 4.73 -9.42 7.62
CA LEU A 42 4.38 -9.77 6.25
C LEU A 42 5.61 -10.26 5.48
N SER A 43 6.73 -9.53 5.57
CA SER A 43 7.96 -9.91 4.88
C SER A 43 8.54 -11.25 5.36
N ASN A 44 8.42 -11.57 6.64
CA ASN A 44 8.83 -12.88 7.15
C ASN A 44 7.93 -14.00 6.62
N HIS A 45 6.63 -13.75 6.47
CA HIS A 45 5.67 -14.70 5.92
C HIS A 45 5.86 -14.91 4.41
N VAL A 46 6.10 -13.84 3.64
CA VAL A 46 6.24 -13.93 2.18
C VAL A 46 7.62 -14.38 1.72
N ALA A 47 8.67 -14.20 2.53
CA ALA A 47 10.04 -14.59 2.19
C ALA A 47 10.21 -16.06 1.74
N PRO A 48 9.64 -17.07 2.41
CA PRO A 48 9.71 -18.45 1.92
C PRO A 48 8.96 -18.65 0.59
N LEU A 49 7.80 -18.00 0.40
CA LEU A 49 7.00 -18.08 -0.83
C LEU A 49 7.74 -17.48 -2.03
N MET A 50 8.41 -16.34 -1.82
CA MET A 50 9.27 -15.71 -2.83
C MET A 50 10.45 -16.62 -3.19
N ARG A 51 11.12 -17.22 -2.19
CA ARG A 51 12.22 -18.16 -2.45
C ARG A 51 11.78 -19.41 -3.22
N ALA A 52 10.54 -19.85 -3.01
CA ALA A 52 9.93 -20.95 -3.74
C ALA A 52 9.44 -20.55 -5.14
N GLY A 53 9.50 -19.26 -5.51
CA GLY A 53 9.00 -18.75 -6.79
C GLY A 53 7.47 -18.74 -6.90
N THR A 54 6.75 -18.94 -5.80
CA THR A 54 5.28 -19.03 -5.78
C THR A 54 4.61 -17.69 -5.47
N MET A 55 5.38 -16.62 -5.27
CA MET A 55 4.89 -15.27 -5.04
C MET A 55 5.83 -14.26 -5.68
N GLU A 56 5.27 -13.34 -6.46
CA GLU A 56 6.02 -12.27 -7.10
C GLU A 56 6.00 -10.99 -6.24
N PRO A 57 7.16 -10.53 -5.71
CA PRO A 57 7.22 -9.39 -4.81
C PRO A 57 6.79 -8.06 -5.41
N SER A 58 6.88 -7.91 -6.73
CA SER A 58 6.49 -6.67 -7.39
C SER A 58 4.97 -6.48 -7.46
N GLY A 59 4.16 -7.52 -7.16
CA GLY A 59 2.70 -7.40 -7.06
C GLY A 59 2.10 -6.65 -8.25
N ARG A 60 1.46 -5.51 -7.99
CA ARG A 60 0.84 -4.66 -9.03
C ARG A 60 1.73 -3.51 -9.52
N HIS A 61 2.99 -3.40 -9.07
CA HIS A 61 3.88 -2.30 -9.42
C HIS A 61 4.08 -2.15 -10.93
N VAL A 62 4.16 -3.27 -11.67
CA VAL A 62 4.27 -3.24 -13.14
C VAL A 62 3.02 -2.64 -13.79
N ALA A 63 1.82 -2.98 -13.29
CA ALA A 63 0.56 -2.42 -13.78
C ALA A 63 0.44 -0.92 -13.48
N ILE A 64 0.87 -0.50 -12.28
CA ILE A 64 0.97 0.91 -11.91
C ILE A 64 1.91 1.67 -12.84
N ILE A 65 3.11 1.13 -13.11
CA ILE A 65 4.09 1.75 -14.02
C ILE A 65 3.52 1.86 -15.44
N ALA A 66 2.85 0.82 -15.93
CA ALA A 66 2.20 0.86 -17.24
C ALA A 66 1.12 1.95 -17.30
N ALA A 67 0.27 2.04 -16.27
CA ALA A 67 -0.76 3.10 -16.17
C ALA A 67 -0.17 4.50 -16.18
N LEU A 68 0.92 4.72 -15.43
CA LEU A 68 1.63 5.99 -15.41
C LEU A 68 2.26 6.33 -16.76
N LYS A 69 2.85 5.36 -17.46
CA LYS A 69 3.42 5.56 -18.82
C LYS A 69 2.36 5.93 -19.85
N ASP A 70 1.19 5.30 -19.76
CA ASP A 70 0.04 5.57 -20.63
C ASP A 70 -0.68 6.88 -20.26
N LYS A 71 -0.29 7.54 -19.17
CA LYS A 71 -0.96 8.71 -18.58
C LYS A 71 -2.42 8.44 -18.18
N ASP A 72 -2.75 7.18 -17.92
CA ASP A 72 -4.05 6.76 -17.43
C ASP A 72 -4.06 6.84 -15.90
N PHE A 73 -4.33 8.06 -15.39
CA PHE A 73 -4.28 8.33 -13.95
C PHE A 73 -5.40 7.65 -13.16
N ALA A 74 -6.54 7.37 -13.80
CA ALA A 74 -7.63 6.63 -13.17
C ALA A 74 -7.20 5.17 -12.94
N ARG A 75 -6.62 4.52 -13.95
CA ARG A 75 -6.05 3.18 -13.81
C ARG A 75 -4.88 3.16 -12.83
N ALA A 76 -4.01 4.17 -12.84
CA ALA A 76 -2.90 4.24 -11.89
C ALA A 76 -3.38 4.31 -10.44
N ARG A 77 -4.42 5.12 -10.16
CA ARG A 77 -5.08 5.17 -8.86
C ARG A 77 -5.63 3.79 -8.48
N ASP A 78 -6.38 3.15 -9.37
CA ASP A 78 -7.05 1.88 -9.08
C ASP A 78 -6.05 0.75 -8.81
N GLU A 79 -4.94 0.71 -9.56
CA GLU A 79 -3.87 -0.26 -9.33
C GLU A 79 -3.11 0.00 -8.02
N VAL A 80 -2.87 1.25 -7.64
CA VAL A 80 -2.28 1.59 -6.33
C VAL A 80 -3.20 1.14 -5.18
N VAL A 81 -4.50 1.41 -5.29
CA VAL A 81 -5.48 0.97 -4.28
C VAL A 81 -5.48 -0.55 -4.19
N ALA A 82 -5.54 -1.24 -5.32
CA ALA A 82 -5.57 -2.70 -5.36
C ALA A 82 -4.29 -3.33 -4.80
N ASP A 83 -3.13 -2.69 -4.96
CA ASP A 83 -1.85 -3.15 -4.39
C ASP A 83 -1.85 -3.09 -2.84
N ILE A 84 -2.35 -1.97 -2.29
CA ILE A 84 -2.51 -1.80 -0.84
C ILE A 84 -3.53 -2.80 -0.29
N THR A 85 -4.67 -2.98 -0.98
CA THR A 85 -5.71 -3.94 -0.58
C THR A 85 -5.19 -5.38 -0.60
N ALA A 86 -4.41 -5.78 -1.60
CA ALA A 86 -3.81 -7.12 -1.66
C ALA A 86 -2.85 -7.36 -0.48
N THR A 87 -2.04 -6.35 -0.13
CA THR A 87 -1.17 -6.39 1.05
C THR A 87 -1.99 -6.53 2.33
N GLN A 88 -3.07 -5.77 2.48
CA GLN A 88 -3.98 -5.84 3.62
C GLN A 88 -4.62 -7.24 3.75
N MET A 89 -5.09 -7.83 2.65
CA MET A 89 -5.68 -9.17 2.64
C MET A 89 -4.67 -10.23 3.10
N THR A 90 -3.43 -10.13 2.62
CA THR A 90 -2.34 -11.02 3.04
C THR A 90 -2.07 -10.88 4.54
N LEU A 91 -2.02 -9.64 5.04
CA LEU A 91 -1.80 -9.39 6.46
C LEU A 91 -2.95 -9.93 7.33
N ARG A 92 -4.21 -9.81 6.89
CA ARG A 92 -5.37 -10.37 7.61
C ARG A 92 -5.30 -11.87 7.78
N ALA A 93 -4.79 -12.61 6.79
CA ALA A 93 -4.58 -14.05 6.92
C ALA A 93 -3.53 -14.41 8.00
N ILE A 94 -2.61 -13.48 8.30
CA ILE A 94 -1.54 -13.67 9.29
C ILE A 94 -1.94 -13.13 10.67
N CYS A 95 -2.88 -12.19 10.73
CA CYS A 95 -3.37 -11.55 11.96
C CYS A 95 -4.88 -11.80 12.14
N PRO A 96 -5.29 -12.99 12.65
CA PRO A 96 -6.69 -13.42 12.67
C PRO A 96 -7.59 -12.64 13.63
N ASP A 97 -7.02 -12.01 14.67
CA ASP A 97 -7.77 -11.30 15.71
C ASP A 97 -8.05 -9.82 15.36
N VAL A 98 -7.86 -9.41 14.10
CA VAL A 98 -8.11 -8.02 13.67
C VAL A 98 -9.61 -7.82 13.44
N PRO A 99 -10.30 -6.97 14.24
CA PRO A 99 -11.72 -6.73 14.06
C PRO A 99 -12.02 -6.14 12.68
N GLU A 100 -13.24 -6.38 12.19
CA GLU A 100 -13.70 -5.83 10.91
C GLU A 100 -13.52 -4.30 10.86
N PRO A 101 -13.14 -3.75 9.69
CA PRO A 101 -12.97 -2.30 9.55
C PRO A 101 -14.28 -1.61 9.90
N LYS A 102 -14.22 -0.64 10.82
CA LYS A 102 -15.37 0.24 11.06
C LYS A 102 -15.57 1.09 9.81
N THR A 103 -16.79 1.06 9.25
CA THR A 103 -17.18 1.99 8.19
C THR A 103 -17.11 3.41 8.73
N VAL A 104 -16.25 4.23 8.13
CA VAL A 104 -16.16 5.66 8.44
C VAL A 104 -17.10 6.39 7.48
N ASP A 105 -18.11 7.04 8.04
CA ASP A 105 -19.02 7.89 7.28
C ASP A 105 -18.39 9.27 7.05
N PHE A 106 -18.02 9.56 5.82
CA PHE A 106 -17.46 10.85 5.42
C PHE A 106 -18.51 11.86 4.95
N THR A 107 -19.81 11.52 4.94
CA THR A 107 -20.87 12.40 4.42
C THR A 107 -21.01 13.73 5.18
N GLY A 108 -20.48 13.81 6.41
CA GLY A 108 -20.40 15.04 7.20
C GLY A 108 -19.08 15.82 7.08
N PHE A 109 -18.07 15.28 6.40
CA PHE A 109 -16.75 15.90 6.35
C PHE A 109 -16.74 17.07 5.34
N GLY A 110 -16.56 18.31 5.81
CA GLY A 110 -16.46 19.49 4.97
C GLY A 110 -17.77 20.23 4.65
N LYS A 111 -18.89 19.90 5.32
CA LYS A 111 -20.07 20.79 5.28
C LYS A 111 -19.77 22.03 6.13
N ALA A 112 -19.63 23.19 5.48
CA ALA A 112 -19.63 24.48 6.17
C ALA A 112 -21.01 24.70 6.83
N SER A 113 -21.01 25.10 8.09
CA SER A 113 -22.20 25.61 8.80
C SER A 113 -22.71 26.90 8.17
#